data_AF-A0A7Z8QSE9-F1
#
_entry.id   AF-A0A7Z8QSE9-F1
#
_cell.length_a   1.000
_cell.length_b   1.000
_cell.length_c   1.000
_cell.angle_alpha   90.00
_cell.angle_beta   90.00
_cell.angle_gamma   90.00
#
_symmetry.space_group_name_H-M   'P 1'
#
loop_
_entity.id
_entity.type
_entity.pdbx_description
1 polymer ?
#
loop_
_entity_poly.entity_id
_entity_poly.type
_entity_poly.pdbx_seq_one_letter_code
_entity_poly.pdbx_strand_id
1 'polypeptide(L)'
;MVAYNQNSRPVPVFHAFPALEEGSTLAGYAALIAGHGLLVPAPDYLCAIGTKHKRYEKGRWRIFTPRHKPNDSLHNHLTFALKHEGIDLAVLKALFVTTKPEAIIDIVRSEPTGAYSRRLWFLYEWLCGNELDIEDATQGNFVAIINDTLQYPGPSHNSKRHRVRNNLPGTREFCPLIRRTE
;
A
#
# COMPACT_ATOMS: atom_id res chain seq x y z
N MET A 1 -8.50 19.67 2.82
CA MET A 1 -8.44 19.15 1.43
C MET A 1 -7.15 19.63 0.80
N VAL A 2 -6.11 18.80 0.80
CA VAL A 2 -4.88 19.10 0.05
C VAL A 2 -5.13 18.62 -1.37
N ALA A 3 -5.34 19.55 -2.29
CA ALA A 3 -5.42 19.25 -3.71
C ALA A 3 -4.05 18.69 -4.15
N TYR A 4 -4.02 17.43 -4.61
CA TYR A 4 -2.86 16.86 -5.28
C TYR A 4 -2.73 17.59 -6.62
N ASN A 5 -1.80 18.54 -6.66
CA ASN A 5 -1.68 19.50 -7.74
C ASN A 5 -1.21 18.80 -9.01
N GLN A 6 -1.94 19.01 -10.10
CA GLN A 6 -1.45 18.79 -11.46
C GLN A 6 -0.23 19.68 -11.66
N ASN A 7 0.95 19.09 -11.79
CA ASN A 7 2.10 19.72 -12.41
C ASN A 7 3.03 18.61 -12.93
N SER A 8 3.42 18.77 -14.18
CA SER A 8 4.44 18.06 -14.94
C SER A 8 5.77 17.95 -14.18
N ARG A 9 5.82 17.06 -13.19
CA ARG A 9 7.07 16.62 -12.59
C ARG A 9 7.67 15.53 -13.48
N PRO A 10 8.99 15.54 -13.74
CA PRO A 10 9.63 14.44 -14.44
C PRO A 10 9.27 13.15 -13.70
N VAL A 11 8.66 12.21 -14.42
CA VAL A 11 8.29 10.90 -13.86
C VAL A 11 9.54 10.38 -13.15
N PRO A 12 9.50 10.10 -11.84
CA PRO A 12 10.69 9.65 -11.14
C PRO A 12 11.20 8.42 -11.86
N VAL A 13 12.46 8.51 -12.28
CA VAL A 13 13.12 7.42 -12.98
C VAL A 13 13.40 6.37 -11.92
N PHE A 14 12.54 5.35 -11.88
CA PHE A 14 12.87 4.12 -11.20
C PHE A 14 14.00 3.48 -12.01
N HIS A 15 15.25 3.78 -11.68
CA HIS A 15 16.44 3.47 -12.51
C HIS A 15 16.55 1.98 -12.92
N ALA A 16 15.92 1.07 -12.18
CA ALA A 16 15.86 -0.36 -12.49
C ALA A 16 14.63 -0.80 -13.32
N PHE A 17 13.78 0.15 -13.76
CA PHE A 17 12.53 -0.11 -14.47
C PHE A 17 12.56 0.54 -15.86
N PRO A 18 12.07 -0.14 -16.90
CA PRO A 18 11.99 0.45 -18.22
C PRO A 18 11.01 1.64 -18.21
N ALA A 19 11.21 2.60 -19.12
CA ALA A 19 10.30 3.72 -19.28
C ALA A 19 8.87 3.25 -19.58
N LEU A 20 7.89 3.88 -18.95
CA LEU A 20 6.47 3.63 -19.19
C LEU A 20 6.05 4.16 -20.57
N GLU A 21 5.00 3.58 -21.14
CA GLU A 21 4.39 4.10 -22.37
C GLU A 21 3.78 5.49 -22.11
N GLU A 22 3.81 6.35 -23.12
CA GLU A 22 3.18 7.67 -23.04
C GLU A 22 1.69 7.57 -22.65
N GLY A 23 1.24 8.47 -21.77
CA GLY A 23 -0.11 8.44 -21.20
C GLY A 23 -0.32 7.47 -20.04
N SER A 24 0.70 6.69 -19.64
CA SER A 24 0.63 5.87 -18.43
C SER A 24 0.72 6.72 -17.16
N THR A 25 0.06 6.29 -16.08
CA THR A 25 0.12 6.96 -14.76
C THR A 25 0.55 5.98 -13.67
N LEU A 26 1.32 6.44 -12.70
CA LEU A 26 1.73 5.61 -11.55
C LEU A 26 0.52 5.20 -10.70
N ALA A 27 0.58 4.02 -10.10
CA ALA A 27 -0.42 3.53 -9.15
C ALA A 27 0.24 2.85 -7.96
N GLY A 28 -0.52 2.68 -6.87
CA GLY A 28 -0.05 1.96 -5.70
C GLY A 28 1.28 2.48 -5.15
N TYR A 29 2.20 1.57 -4.85
CA TYR A 29 3.50 1.95 -4.27
C TYR A 29 4.32 2.87 -5.17
N ALA A 30 4.23 2.75 -6.49
CA ALA A 30 4.98 3.62 -7.40
C ALA A 30 4.56 5.09 -7.23
N ALA A 31 3.25 5.34 -7.15
CA ALA A 31 2.71 6.68 -6.94
C ALA A 31 3.06 7.22 -5.55
N LEU A 32 3.03 6.37 -4.52
CA LEU A 32 3.37 6.75 -3.13
C LEU A 32 4.85 7.10 -2.99
N ILE A 33 5.74 6.28 -3.55
CA ILE A 33 7.20 6.53 -3.55
C ILE A 33 7.50 7.85 -4.26
N ALA A 34 6.94 8.02 -5.47
CA ALA A 34 7.10 9.22 -6.27
C ALA A 34 6.54 10.48 -5.58
N GLY A 35 5.30 10.41 -5.11
CA GLY A 35 4.57 11.55 -4.57
C GLY A 35 5.12 12.07 -3.26
N HIS A 36 5.69 11.18 -2.43
CA HIS A 36 6.28 11.51 -1.14
C HIS A 36 7.82 11.57 -1.16
N GLY A 37 8.47 11.32 -2.30
CA GLY A 37 9.93 11.33 -2.42
C GLY A 37 10.62 10.29 -1.52
N LEU A 38 10.02 9.09 -1.39
CA LEU A 38 10.48 8.09 -0.44
C LEU A 38 11.83 7.48 -0.86
N LEU A 39 12.79 7.47 0.06
CA LEU A 39 14.07 6.80 -0.11
C LEU A 39 13.96 5.35 0.39
N VAL A 40 13.68 4.43 -0.53
CA VAL A 40 13.46 3.01 -0.23
C VAL A 40 14.21 2.13 -1.22
N PRO A 41 14.61 0.91 -0.82
CA PRO A 41 15.04 -0.10 -1.78
C PRO A 41 13.96 -0.30 -2.85
N ALA A 42 14.38 -0.47 -4.11
CA ALA A 42 13.44 -0.64 -5.20
C ALA A 42 12.61 -1.92 -5.03
N PRO A 43 11.26 -1.84 -4.91
CA PRO A 43 10.41 -3.02 -4.79
C PRO A 43 10.53 -3.96 -5.99
N ASP A 44 10.40 -5.28 -5.80
CA ASP A 44 10.57 -6.30 -6.85
C ASP A 44 9.80 -5.98 -8.14
N TYR A 45 8.57 -5.51 -7.98
CA TYR A 45 7.76 -4.96 -9.06
C TYR A 45 6.95 -3.78 -8.55
N LEU A 46 6.47 -2.96 -9.49
CA LEU A 46 5.62 -1.82 -9.22
C LEU A 46 4.45 -1.80 -10.21
N CYS A 47 3.35 -1.18 -9.79
CA CYS A 47 2.19 -1.02 -10.65
C CYS A 47 2.11 0.34 -11.33
N ALA A 48 1.60 0.33 -12.56
CA ALA A 48 1.17 1.53 -13.27
C ALA A 48 -0.15 1.26 -14.00
N ILE A 49 -0.84 2.33 -14.37
CA ILE A 49 -2.04 2.30 -15.20
C ILE A 49 -1.61 2.65 -16.62
N GLY A 50 -1.81 1.73 -17.55
CA GLY A 50 -1.59 1.97 -18.97
C GLY A 50 -2.85 2.46 -19.66
N THR A 51 -2.72 2.83 -20.93
CA THR A 51 -3.82 3.28 -21.79
C THR A 51 -4.62 2.11 -22.39
N LYS A 52 -4.02 0.91 -22.46
CA LYS A 52 -4.62 -0.29 -23.06
C LYS A 52 -5.60 -0.96 -22.10
N HIS A 53 -6.68 -1.54 -22.64
CA HIS A 53 -7.66 -2.33 -21.90
C HIS A 53 -7.23 -3.79 -21.61
N LYS A 54 -5.92 -4.04 -21.48
CA LYS A 54 -5.34 -5.34 -21.12
C LYS A 54 -4.28 -5.18 -20.03
N ARG A 55 -4.21 -6.14 -19.10
CA ARG A 55 -3.12 -6.23 -18.12
C ARG A 55 -1.91 -6.89 -18.76
N TYR A 56 -0.71 -6.38 -18.51
CA TYR A 56 0.53 -6.95 -19.03
C TYR A 56 1.72 -6.57 -18.15
N GLU A 57 2.83 -7.26 -18.33
CA GLU A 57 4.09 -6.95 -17.64
C GLU A 57 5.09 -6.31 -18.62
N LYS A 58 5.91 -5.38 -18.12
CA LYS A 58 6.99 -4.73 -18.88
C LYS A 58 8.22 -4.59 -17.99
N GLY A 59 9.12 -5.56 -18.06
CA GLY A 59 10.20 -5.68 -17.07
C GLY A 59 9.61 -5.85 -15.67
N ARG A 60 10.00 -4.99 -14.73
CA ARG A 60 9.47 -5.00 -13.35
C ARG A 60 8.14 -4.25 -13.19
N TRP A 61 7.57 -3.71 -14.27
CA TRP A 61 6.23 -3.13 -14.21
C TRP A 61 5.13 -4.17 -14.38
N ARG A 62 4.10 -4.04 -13.54
CA ARG A 62 2.77 -4.63 -13.79
C ARG A 62 1.81 -3.54 -14.22
N ILE A 63 1.40 -3.58 -15.48
CA ILE A 63 0.55 -2.56 -16.08
C ILE A 63 -0.92 -3.00 -15.98
N PHE A 64 -1.73 -2.17 -15.33
CA PHE A 64 -3.16 -2.33 -15.18
C PHE A 64 -3.92 -1.47 -16.20
N THR A 65 -5.16 -1.84 -16.45
CA THR A 65 -6.02 -1.11 -17.39
C THR A 65 -6.61 0.15 -16.76
N PRO A 66 -7.09 1.14 -17.55
CA PRO A 66 -7.66 2.39 -17.04
C PRO A 66 -8.76 2.21 -15.99
N ARG A 67 -9.55 1.12 -16.05
CA ARG A 67 -10.62 0.84 -15.09
C ARG A 67 -10.13 0.57 -13.66
N HIS A 68 -8.85 0.24 -13.48
CA HIS A 68 -8.25 0.00 -12.18
C HIS A 68 -7.57 1.25 -11.63
N LYS A 69 -7.64 2.39 -12.33
CA LYS A 69 -7.01 3.63 -11.89
C LYS A 69 -7.57 4.02 -10.52
N PRO A 70 -6.73 4.08 -9.48
CA PRO A 70 -7.16 4.61 -8.20
C PRO A 70 -7.47 6.11 -8.36
N ASN A 71 -8.41 6.62 -7.56
CA ASN A 71 -8.53 8.06 -7.38
C ASN A 71 -7.22 8.60 -6.79
N ASP A 72 -6.88 9.85 -7.12
CA ASP A 72 -5.63 10.48 -6.71
C ASP A 72 -5.66 10.91 -5.24
N SER A 73 -5.63 9.92 -4.34
CA SER A 73 -5.56 10.13 -2.90
C SER A 73 -4.71 9.06 -2.22
N LEU A 74 -4.11 9.43 -1.08
CA LEU A 74 -3.31 8.54 -0.24
C LEU A 74 -4.04 7.22 0.04
N HIS A 75 -5.32 7.30 0.44
CA HIS A 75 -6.13 6.13 0.74
C HIS A 75 -6.26 5.19 -0.47
N ASN A 76 -6.61 5.73 -1.64
CA ASN A 76 -6.88 4.92 -2.81
C ASN A 76 -5.61 4.27 -3.38
N HIS A 77 -4.47 4.97 -3.32
CA HIS A 77 -3.18 4.40 -3.69
C HIS A 77 -2.71 3.32 -2.69
N LEU A 78 -2.87 3.54 -1.38
CA LEU A 78 -2.59 2.52 -0.37
C LEU A 78 -3.48 1.28 -0.55
N THR A 79 -4.78 1.46 -0.72
CA THR A 79 -5.73 0.38 -0.97
C THR A 79 -5.39 -0.38 -2.25
N PHE A 80 -5.02 0.33 -3.33
CA PHE A 80 -4.54 -0.30 -4.56
C PHE A 80 -3.31 -1.17 -4.29
N ALA A 81 -2.31 -0.64 -3.59
CA ALA A 81 -1.06 -1.35 -3.29
C ALA A 81 -1.33 -2.62 -2.47
N LEU A 82 -2.08 -2.50 -1.37
CA LEU A 82 -2.42 -3.66 -0.52
C LEU A 82 -3.26 -4.73 -1.24
N LYS A 83 -3.99 -4.35 -2.28
CA LYS A 83 -4.84 -5.24 -3.08
C LYS A 83 -4.08 -5.95 -4.20
N HIS A 84 -3.14 -5.27 -4.83
CA HIS A 84 -2.52 -5.73 -6.09
C HIS A 84 -1.02 -6.01 -5.99
N GLU A 85 -0.33 -5.38 -5.04
CA GLU A 85 1.12 -5.49 -4.84
C GLU A 85 1.47 -6.28 -3.56
N GLY A 86 0.52 -6.34 -2.62
CA GLY A 86 0.71 -6.96 -1.31
C GLY A 86 1.35 -6.00 -0.32
N ILE A 87 1.87 -6.53 0.79
CA ILE A 87 2.56 -5.74 1.81
C ILE A 87 4.00 -5.50 1.37
N ASP A 88 4.46 -4.26 1.48
CA ASP A 88 5.87 -3.91 1.40
C ASP A 88 6.23 -3.06 2.63
N LEU A 89 6.85 -3.69 3.65
CA LEU A 89 7.07 -3.05 4.94
C LEU A 89 8.05 -1.88 4.85
N ALA A 90 9.02 -1.92 3.94
CA ALA A 90 9.98 -0.84 3.75
C ALA A 90 9.29 0.40 3.18
N VAL A 91 8.48 0.22 2.13
CA VAL A 91 7.71 1.33 1.54
C VAL A 91 6.70 1.90 2.54
N LEU A 92 5.94 1.03 3.21
CA LEU A 92 4.93 1.46 4.18
C LEU A 92 5.56 2.19 5.37
N LYS A 93 6.68 1.70 5.92
CA LYS A 93 7.37 2.37 7.02
C LYS A 93 7.90 3.73 6.61
N ALA A 94 8.56 3.83 5.45
CA ALA A 94 9.06 5.11 4.94
C ALA A 94 7.92 6.12 4.70
N LEU A 95 6.79 5.66 4.16
CA LEU A 95 5.61 6.49 3.97
C LEU A 95 5.01 6.96 5.31
N PHE A 96 4.86 6.07 6.28
CA PHE A 96 4.26 6.41 7.57
C PHE A 96 5.12 7.35 8.41
N VAL A 97 6.44 7.29 8.27
CA VAL A 97 7.34 8.25 8.94
C VAL A 97 7.25 9.66 8.34
N THR A 98 6.92 9.78 7.04
CA THR A 98 6.77 11.07 6.35
C THR A 98 5.35 11.63 6.39
N THR A 99 4.37 10.80 6.77
CA THR A 99 2.95 11.14 6.80
C THR A 99 2.51 11.42 8.24
N LYS A 100 1.72 12.47 8.44
CA LYS A 100 1.18 12.76 9.78
C LYS A 100 0.14 11.71 10.20
N PRO A 101 0.05 11.35 11.50
CA PRO A 101 -0.90 10.35 12.00
C PRO A 101 -2.35 10.61 11.57
N GLU A 102 -2.75 11.88 11.47
CA GLU A 102 -4.09 12.32 11.11
C GLU A 102 -4.54 11.79 9.75
N ALA A 103 -3.61 11.61 8.81
CA ALA A 103 -3.96 11.08 7.49
C ALA A 103 -4.43 9.61 7.57
N ILE A 104 -3.88 8.81 8.49
CA ILE A 104 -4.34 7.44 8.71
C ILE A 104 -5.62 7.42 9.54
N ILE A 105 -5.72 8.29 10.54
CA ILE A 105 -6.96 8.49 11.33
C ILE A 105 -8.13 8.82 10.41
N ASP A 106 -7.95 9.75 9.46
CA ASP A 106 -8.96 10.15 8.50
C ASP A 106 -9.39 8.98 7.59
N ILE A 107 -8.44 8.14 7.17
CA ILE A 107 -8.75 6.91 6.42
C ILE A 107 -9.64 5.99 7.24
N VAL A 108 -9.28 5.72 8.50
CA VAL A 108 -10.05 4.83 9.37
C VAL A 108 -11.44 5.39 9.65
N ARG A 109 -11.54 6.70 9.95
CA ARG A 109 -12.84 7.34 10.20
C ARG A 109 -13.74 7.36 8.97
N SER A 110 -13.17 7.48 7.77
CA SER A 110 -13.95 7.47 6.52
C SER A 110 -14.56 6.09 6.21
N GLU A 111 -13.86 5.00 6.55
CA GLU A 111 -14.31 3.63 6.33
C GLU A 111 -14.00 2.72 7.54
N PRO A 112 -14.70 2.87 8.68
CA PRO A 112 -14.33 2.20 9.93
C PRO A 112 -14.40 0.67 9.86
N THR A 113 -15.34 0.13 9.08
CA THR A 113 -15.50 -1.32 8.88
C THR A 113 -14.68 -1.84 7.69
N GLY A 114 -14.09 -0.93 6.90
CA GLY A 114 -13.32 -1.21 5.70
C GLY A 114 -12.12 -2.10 5.96
N ALA A 115 -11.97 -3.15 5.16
CA ALA A 115 -10.89 -4.12 5.33
C ALA A 115 -9.50 -3.47 5.15
N TYR A 116 -9.35 -2.58 4.16
CA TYR A 116 -8.08 -1.91 3.89
C TYR A 116 -7.77 -0.84 4.94
N SER A 117 -8.75 -0.04 5.37
CA SER A 117 -8.57 0.95 6.44
C SER A 117 -8.09 0.32 7.73
N ARG A 118 -8.68 -0.82 8.14
CA ARG A 118 -8.25 -1.55 9.35
C ARG A 118 -6.88 -2.21 9.20
N ARG A 119 -6.54 -2.71 8.02
CA ARG A 119 -5.16 -3.19 7.73
C ARG A 119 -4.15 -2.05 7.82
N LEU A 120 -4.46 -0.89 7.25
CA LEU A 120 -3.60 0.30 7.28
C LEU A 120 -3.41 0.83 8.69
N TRP A 121 -4.49 0.89 9.48
CA TRP A 121 -4.43 1.25 10.89
C TRP A 121 -3.47 0.32 11.65
N PHE A 122 -3.68 -0.99 11.56
CA PHE A 122 -2.80 -1.96 12.21
C PHE A 122 -1.34 -1.80 11.75
N LEU A 123 -1.11 -1.70 10.44
CA LEU A 123 0.24 -1.57 9.88
C LEU A 123 0.92 -0.29 10.35
N TYR A 124 0.19 0.82 10.49
CA TYR A 124 0.73 2.07 11.01
C TYR A 124 1.19 1.91 12.46
N GLU A 125 0.31 1.47 13.36
CA GLU A 125 0.65 1.31 14.78
C GLU A 125 1.76 0.28 14.97
N TRP A 126 1.69 -0.83 14.23
CA TRP A 126 2.69 -1.89 14.29
C TRP A 126 4.06 -1.41 13.79
N LEU A 127 4.14 -0.74 12.63
CA LEU A 127 5.42 -0.26 12.09
C LEU A 127 5.98 0.93 12.87
N CYS A 128 5.12 1.82 13.38
CA CYS A 128 5.55 3.05 14.04
C CYS A 128 5.74 2.91 15.55
N GLY A 129 5.12 1.90 16.17
CA GLY A 129 5.14 1.73 17.62
C GLY A 129 4.29 2.77 18.36
N ASN A 130 3.46 3.52 17.65
CA ASN A 130 2.63 4.59 18.19
C ASN A 130 1.16 4.25 17.95
N GLU A 131 0.38 4.24 19.03
CA GLU A 131 -1.06 4.06 18.96
C GLU A 131 -1.73 5.35 18.43
N LEU A 132 -2.69 5.22 17.51
CA LEU A 132 -3.45 6.35 16.99
C LEU A 132 -4.56 6.74 17.95
N ASP A 133 -4.87 8.04 18.05
CA ASP A 133 -5.97 8.56 18.87
C ASP A 133 -7.34 8.30 18.23
N ILE A 134 -7.72 7.03 18.21
CA ILE A 134 -9.00 6.49 17.76
C ILE A 134 -9.42 5.33 18.66
N GLU A 135 -10.73 5.15 18.82
CA GLU A 135 -11.30 4.06 19.61
C GLU A 135 -11.14 2.70 18.91
N ASP A 136 -11.10 1.63 19.70
CA ASP A 136 -11.10 0.25 19.22
C ASP A 136 -12.27 -0.02 18.26
N ALA A 137 -12.01 -0.75 17.17
CA ALA A 137 -13.06 -1.20 16.27
C ALA A 137 -14.04 -2.13 17.01
N THR A 138 -15.29 -1.71 17.09
CA THR A 138 -16.38 -2.47 17.72
C THR A 138 -17.13 -3.39 16.75
N GLN A 139 -17.00 -3.17 15.43
CA GLN A 139 -17.78 -3.86 14.40
C GLN A 139 -16.92 -4.38 13.22
N GLY A 140 -17.48 -5.31 12.43
CA GLY A 140 -16.85 -5.88 11.23
C GLY A 140 -16.15 -7.23 11.48
N ASN A 141 -15.77 -7.95 10.43
CA ASN A 141 -15.09 -9.25 10.58
C ASN A 141 -13.57 -9.11 10.74
N PHE A 142 -12.90 -10.12 11.31
CA PHE A 142 -11.44 -10.15 11.38
C PHE A 142 -10.81 -10.30 9.98
N VAL A 143 -10.04 -9.30 9.55
CA VAL A 143 -9.37 -9.29 8.24
C VAL A 143 -7.90 -9.62 8.37
N ALA A 144 -7.37 -10.44 7.46
CA ALA A 144 -5.95 -10.80 7.46
C ALA A 144 -5.08 -9.64 6.94
N ILE A 145 -3.86 -9.48 7.48
CA ILE A 145 -2.88 -8.50 6.99
C ILE A 145 -2.32 -8.93 5.64
N ILE A 146 -1.81 -10.16 5.56
CA ILE A 146 -1.29 -10.76 4.34
C ILE A 146 -2.45 -11.34 3.55
N ASN A 147 -2.50 -10.96 2.27
CA ASN A 147 -3.29 -11.65 1.27
C ASN A 147 -2.52 -12.91 0.83
N ASP A 148 -3.06 -14.08 1.14
CA ASP A 148 -2.45 -15.38 0.88
C ASP A 148 -2.33 -15.71 -0.61
N THR A 149 -3.03 -15.01 -1.50
CA THR A 149 -2.86 -15.13 -2.95
C THR A 149 -1.63 -14.40 -3.48
N LEU A 150 -1.10 -13.43 -2.74
CA LEU A 150 0.04 -12.61 -3.16
C LEU A 150 1.31 -12.98 -2.39
N GLN A 151 1.18 -13.39 -1.12
CA GLN A 151 2.30 -13.60 -0.21
C GLN A 151 2.01 -14.78 0.72
N TYR A 152 3.05 -15.48 1.17
CA TYR A 152 2.89 -16.56 2.15
C TYR A 152 2.67 -15.97 3.56
N PRO A 153 1.55 -16.29 4.22
CA PRO A 153 1.30 -15.84 5.58
C PRO A 153 2.09 -16.67 6.60
N GLY A 154 2.34 -16.08 7.78
CA GLY A 154 2.81 -16.80 8.96
C GLY A 154 1.69 -17.25 9.90
N PRO A 155 2.04 -17.72 11.11
CA PRO A 155 1.08 -17.93 12.19
C PRO A 155 0.26 -16.66 12.46
N SER A 156 -1.05 -16.83 12.71
CA SER A 156 -1.94 -15.68 12.87
C SER A 156 -2.26 -15.39 14.34
N HIS A 157 -2.17 -14.11 14.71
CA HIS A 157 -2.61 -13.60 16.02
C HIS A 157 -3.66 -12.49 15.83
N ASN A 158 -4.69 -12.48 16.66
CA ASN A 158 -5.75 -11.48 16.57
C ASN A 158 -5.32 -10.18 17.26
N SER A 159 -5.31 -9.07 16.53
CA SER A 159 -5.35 -7.73 17.10
C SER A 159 -6.82 -7.29 17.23
N LYS A 160 -7.33 -7.32 18.46
CA LYS A 160 -8.75 -7.01 18.75
C LYS A 160 -9.10 -5.56 18.45
N ARG A 161 -8.25 -4.61 18.87
CA ARG A 161 -8.37 -3.16 18.61
C ARG A 161 -8.67 -2.85 17.16
N HIS A 162 -7.95 -3.49 16.25
CA HIS A 162 -8.10 -3.28 14.80
C HIS A 162 -9.12 -4.22 14.16
N ARG A 163 -9.54 -5.27 14.88
CA ARG A 163 -10.21 -6.46 14.32
C ARG A 163 -9.44 -7.02 13.11
N VAL A 164 -8.15 -7.24 13.30
CA VAL A 164 -7.22 -7.72 12.28
C VAL A 164 -6.58 -9.04 12.72
N ARG A 165 -6.46 -10.00 11.81
CA ARG A 165 -5.61 -11.19 11.94
C ARG A 165 -4.21 -10.82 11.46
N ASN A 166 -3.31 -10.57 12.41
CA ASN A 166 -1.90 -10.40 12.12
C ASN A 166 -1.31 -11.76 11.74
N ASN A 167 -1.21 -12.02 10.45
CA ASN A 167 -0.59 -13.19 9.84
C ASN A 167 0.73 -12.83 9.14
N LEU A 168 1.44 -11.81 9.63
CA LEU A 168 2.80 -11.51 9.22
C LEU A 168 3.75 -12.66 9.63
N PRO A 169 4.72 -13.06 8.79
CA PRO A 169 5.63 -14.17 9.07
C PRO A 169 6.75 -13.88 10.08
N GLY A 170 6.66 -12.77 10.82
CA GLY A 170 7.65 -12.42 11.83
C GLY A 170 7.20 -11.25 12.71
N THR A 171 8.18 -10.60 13.34
CA THR A 171 7.96 -9.48 14.27
C THR A 171 8.40 -8.16 13.64
N ARG A 172 8.27 -7.05 14.39
CA ARG A 172 8.66 -5.72 13.90
C ARG A 172 10.16 -5.62 13.64
N GLU A 173 10.92 -6.37 14.42
CA GLU A 173 12.38 -6.43 14.37
C GLU A 173 12.86 -7.25 13.17
N PHE A 174 12.09 -8.28 12.78
CA PHE A 174 12.37 -9.08 11.59
C PHE A 174 11.11 -9.79 11.07
N CYS A 175 10.64 -9.40 9.87
CA CYS A 175 9.46 -9.98 9.22
C CYS A 175 9.76 -10.32 7.75
N PRO A 176 10.13 -11.59 7.44
CA PRO A 176 10.50 -12.00 6.09
C PRO A 176 9.26 -12.17 5.21
N LEU A 177 8.94 -11.15 4.40
CA LEU A 177 7.84 -11.23 3.45
C LEU A 177 8.21 -12.06 2.23
N ILE A 178 7.51 -13.18 2.02
CA ILE A 178 7.73 -14.07 0.87
C ILE A 178 6.58 -13.89 -0.09
N ARG A 179 6.87 -13.40 -1.30
CA ARG A 179 5.89 -13.26 -2.38
C ARG A 179 5.65 -14.61 -3.05
N ARG A 180 4.42 -14.82 -3.52
CA ARG A 180 4.12 -15.93 -4.43
C ARG A 180 4.57 -15.56 -5.83
N THR A 181 5.37 -16.42 -6.42
CA THR A 181 5.67 -16.44 -7.84
C THR A 181 4.86 -17.54 -8.50
N GLU A 182 4.72 -17.51 -9.81
CA GLU A 182 4.14 -18.61 -10.59
C GLU A 182 4.91 -19.93 -10.39
#